data_AF-A0A5Z1UDU6-F1
#
_entry.id   AF-A0A5Z1UDU6-F1
#
_cell.length_a   1.000
_cell.length_b   1.000
_cell.length_c   1.000
_cell.angle_alpha   90.00
_cell.angle_beta   90.00
_cell.angle_gamma   90.00
#
_symmetry.space_group_name_H-M   'P 1'
#
loop_
_entity.id
_entity.type
_entity.pdbx_description
1 polymer ?
#
loop_
_entity_poly.entity_id
_entity_poly.type
_entity_poly.pdbx_seq_one_letter_code
_entity_poly.pdbx_strand_id
1 'polypeptide(L)'
;ANGALVAAINSVKDTTGVEASIDANGQLLLSSREGRGIKIEGSIGRGAFINPNMMENYGRLSLVKNDGKDILVSGTGLSFAGFGANSFISQASVSLRESKGQLDANTADAMGFGSVNKGVMLAGYSSVSAYMSSAGSGFSSGSGYSVGSGKNYSTGFANAIAISAASQLSAVYNVSAGSGFSSQSGLSQFATMKTTAFGVKDETAGVTTLKGAMAV
;
A
#
# COMPACT_ATOMS: atom_id res chain seq x y z
N ALA A 1 -19.43 16.10 7.88
CA ALA A 1 -18.05 16.60 8.06
C ALA A 1 -17.88 17.85 7.20
N ASN A 2 -17.52 18.99 7.77
CA ASN A 2 -17.67 20.31 7.12
C ASN A 2 -16.58 20.65 6.09
N GLY A 3 -15.85 19.67 5.54
CA GLY A 3 -14.72 19.91 4.63
C GLY A 3 -13.54 20.70 5.23
N ALA A 4 -13.63 21.13 6.50
CA ALA A 4 -12.68 22.02 7.14
C ALA A 4 -11.25 21.48 7.16
N LEU A 5 -11.08 20.16 7.38
CA LEU A 5 -9.75 19.54 7.35
C LEU A 5 -9.13 19.61 5.94
N VAL A 6 -9.90 19.27 4.91
CA VAL A 6 -9.46 19.34 3.52
C VAL A 6 -9.11 20.78 3.14
N ALA A 7 -9.96 21.74 3.51
CA ALA A 7 -9.72 23.16 3.26
C ALA A 7 -8.46 23.67 3.97
N ALA A 8 -8.24 23.27 5.23
CA ALA A 8 -7.07 23.67 6.01
C ALA A 8 -5.76 23.10 5.46
N ILE A 9 -5.76 21.87 4.93
CA ILE A 9 -4.57 21.31 4.26
C ILE A 9 -4.35 22.02 2.92
N ASN A 10 -5.42 22.22 2.14
CA ASN A 10 -5.32 22.81 0.81
C ASN A 10 -4.99 24.31 0.82
N SER A 11 -5.17 25.01 1.94
CA SER A 11 -4.81 26.43 2.06
C SER A 11 -3.30 26.68 1.98
N VAL A 12 -2.48 25.64 2.19
CA VAL A 12 -1.02 25.69 2.12
C VAL A 12 -0.43 24.73 1.07
N LYS A 13 -1.25 24.22 0.15
CA LYS A 13 -0.85 23.21 -0.84
C LYS A 13 0.29 23.67 -1.77
N ASP A 14 0.37 24.95 -2.09
CA ASP A 14 1.41 25.47 -2.99
C ASP A 14 2.77 25.50 -2.28
N THR A 15 2.77 25.61 -0.95
CA THR A 15 3.96 25.50 -0.11
C THR A 15 4.35 24.03 0.12
N THR A 16 3.39 23.20 0.54
CA THR A 16 3.65 21.80 0.93
C THR A 16 3.76 20.85 -0.26
N GLY A 17 3.12 21.16 -1.38
CA GLY A 17 2.95 20.27 -2.53
C GLY A 17 1.95 19.16 -2.31
N VAL A 18 1.16 19.21 -1.24
CA VAL A 18 0.21 18.18 -0.85
C VAL A 18 -1.21 18.70 -1.05
N GLU A 19 -1.98 17.96 -1.85
CA GLU A 19 -3.40 18.18 -2.06
C GLU A 19 -4.20 17.14 -1.27
N ALA A 20 -5.16 17.61 -0.48
CA ALA A 20 -6.12 16.79 0.23
C ALA A 20 -7.43 16.68 -0.56
N SER A 21 -8.00 15.49 -0.58
CA SER A 21 -9.34 15.21 -1.11
C SER A 21 -10.04 14.13 -0.29
N ILE A 22 -11.34 13.96 -0.50
CA ILE A 22 -12.10 12.83 0.03
C ILE A 22 -12.34 11.86 -1.13
N ASP A 23 -12.01 10.59 -0.95
CA ASP A 23 -12.25 9.56 -1.95
C ASP A 23 -13.73 9.13 -2.01
N ALA A 24 -14.06 8.24 -2.94
CA ALA A 24 -15.42 7.72 -3.10
C ALA A 24 -15.93 6.93 -1.88
N ASN A 25 -15.03 6.44 -1.03
CA ASN A 25 -15.34 5.71 0.20
C ASN A 25 -15.43 6.62 1.43
N GLY A 26 -15.25 7.94 1.26
CA GLY A 26 -15.26 8.91 2.35
C GLY A 26 -13.94 9.02 3.13
N GLN A 27 -12.86 8.42 2.64
CA GLN A 27 -11.54 8.43 3.26
C GLN A 27 -10.75 9.68 2.85
N LEU A 28 -9.91 10.19 3.76
CA LEU A 28 -8.98 11.26 3.45
C LEU A 28 -7.86 10.74 2.55
N LEU A 29 -7.73 11.33 1.36
CA LEU A 29 -6.64 11.07 0.43
C LEU A 29 -5.70 12.30 0.42
N LEU A 30 -4.41 12.05 0.60
CA LEU A 30 -3.36 13.04 0.47
C LEU A 30 -2.49 12.66 -0.73
N SER A 31 -2.37 13.56 -1.70
CA SER A 31 -1.60 13.34 -2.92
C SER A 31 -0.53 14.41 -3.06
N SER A 32 0.68 14.02 -3.48
CA SER A 32 1.71 14.99 -3.87
C SER A 32 1.79 15.09 -5.38
N ARG A 33 1.48 16.27 -5.93
CA ARG A 33 1.44 16.49 -7.38
C ARG A 33 2.81 16.41 -8.05
N GLU A 34 3.85 16.76 -7.31
CA GLU A 34 5.23 16.83 -7.80
C GLU A 34 6.05 15.60 -7.40
N GLY A 35 5.41 14.57 -6.82
CA GLY A 35 6.11 13.38 -6.34
C GLY A 35 6.99 13.64 -5.11
N ARG A 36 6.66 14.66 -4.30
CA ARG A 36 7.32 14.90 -3.01
C ARG A 36 6.84 13.90 -1.98
N GLY A 37 7.71 13.61 -1.00
CA GLY A 37 7.31 12.85 0.18
C GLY A 37 6.29 13.61 1.02
N ILE A 38 5.32 12.87 1.54
CA ILE A 38 4.35 13.36 2.52
C ILE A 38 4.81 12.88 3.89
N LYS A 39 5.28 13.82 4.70
CA LYS A 39 5.59 13.60 6.11
C LYS A 39 4.68 14.47 6.97
N ILE A 40 3.87 13.83 7.80
CA ILE A 40 2.95 14.47 8.73
C ILE A 40 3.57 14.42 10.12
N GLU A 41 3.85 15.58 10.68
CA GLU A 41 4.32 15.72 12.06
C GLU A 41 3.14 16.07 12.98
N GLY A 42 3.29 15.78 14.28
CA GLY A 42 2.20 15.94 15.25
C GLY A 42 1.06 14.93 15.08
N SER A 43 -0.11 15.23 15.64
CA SER A 43 -1.28 14.36 15.57
C SER A 43 -2.31 14.92 14.60
N ILE A 44 -2.58 14.19 13.51
CA ILE A 44 -3.66 14.52 12.56
C ILE A 44 -5.06 14.11 13.09
N GLY A 45 -5.09 13.41 14.23
CA GLY A 45 -6.31 12.85 14.80
C GLY A 45 -6.71 11.51 14.18
N ARG A 46 -7.19 10.58 15.00
CA ARG A 46 -7.50 9.20 14.53
C ARG A 46 -8.74 9.13 13.66
N GLY A 47 -9.60 10.14 13.68
CA GLY A 47 -10.74 10.26 12.75
C GLY A 47 -10.35 10.40 11.28
N ALA A 48 -9.09 10.74 10.97
CA ALA A 48 -8.57 10.77 9.60
C ALA A 48 -8.16 9.39 9.07
N PHE A 49 -8.11 8.36 9.92
CA PHE A 49 -7.69 6.99 9.57
C PHE A 49 -6.29 6.87 8.91
N ILE A 50 -5.41 7.87 9.13
CA ILE A 50 -3.99 7.77 8.79
C ILE A 50 -3.26 7.08 9.94
N ASN A 51 -2.84 5.83 9.72
CA ASN A 51 -2.11 5.05 10.71
C ASN A 51 -0.69 5.61 10.94
N PRO A 52 -0.06 5.35 12.10
CA PRO A 52 1.29 5.87 12.39
C PRO A 52 2.33 5.49 11.33
N ASN A 53 2.23 4.29 10.75
CA ASN A 53 3.10 3.83 9.67
C ASN A 53 2.84 4.50 8.30
N MET A 54 1.81 5.34 8.19
CA MET A 54 1.47 6.11 6.99
C MET A 54 1.80 7.60 7.12
N MET A 55 2.26 8.04 8.29
CA MET A 55 2.62 9.45 8.54
C MET A 55 3.87 9.89 7.78
N GLU A 56 4.66 8.93 7.27
CA GLU A 56 5.82 9.20 6.44
C GLU A 56 5.75 8.31 5.20
N ASN A 57 5.48 8.91 4.05
CA ASN A 57 5.25 8.22 2.78
C ASN A 57 5.90 8.96 1.62
N TYR A 58 6.83 8.31 0.93
CA TYR A 58 7.58 8.87 -0.20
C TYR A 58 7.10 8.35 -1.57
N GLY A 59 5.93 7.72 -1.62
CA GLY A 59 5.39 7.13 -2.84
C GLY A 59 6.09 5.82 -3.23
N ARG A 60 5.99 5.47 -4.51
CA ARG A 60 6.59 4.28 -5.11
C ARG A 60 7.41 4.67 -6.33
N LEU A 61 8.49 3.93 -6.58
CA LEU A 61 9.24 4.00 -7.81
C LEU A 61 8.83 2.85 -8.74
N SER A 62 8.52 3.17 -9.99
CA SER A 62 8.21 2.21 -11.05
C SER A 62 9.26 2.33 -12.14
N LEU A 63 9.93 1.22 -12.46
CA LEU A 63 10.96 1.15 -13.49
C LEU A 63 10.40 0.33 -14.66
N VAL A 64 10.60 0.81 -15.88
CA VAL A 64 10.14 0.14 -17.10
C VAL A 64 11.35 -0.09 -17.99
N LYS A 65 11.46 -1.30 -18.53
CA LYS A 65 12.48 -1.68 -19.51
C LYS A 65 11.80 -2.30 -20.73
N ASN A 66 12.37 -2.06 -21.91
CA ASN A 66 11.76 -2.42 -23.18
C ASN A 66 12.43 -3.61 -23.90
N ASP A 67 13.37 -4.33 -23.24
CA ASP A 67 14.06 -5.49 -23.81
C ASP A 67 13.60 -6.84 -23.22
N GLY A 68 12.59 -6.82 -22.35
CA GLY A 68 12.02 -8.02 -21.69
C GLY A 68 12.95 -8.70 -20.69
N LYS A 69 14.18 -8.20 -20.48
CA LYS A 69 15.09 -8.69 -19.45
C LYS A 69 14.82 -8.00 -18.13
N ASP A 70 15.26 -8.63 -17.04
CA ASP A 70 15.14 -8.04 -15.72
C ASP A 70 15.91 -6.72 -15.58
N ILE A 71 15.44 -5.86 -14.68
CA ILE A 71 16.13 -4.65 -14.26
C ILE A 71 16.90 -5.00 -12.98
N LEU A 72 18.19 -5.26 -13.12
CA LEU A 72 19.05 -5.48 -11.97
C LEU A 72 19.26 -4.14 -11.22
N VAL A 73 18.55 -3.96 -10.12
CA VAL A 73 18.74 -2.83 -9.21
C VAL A 73 19.71 -3.24 -8.09
N SER A 74 20.87 -2.59 -8.02
CA SER A 74 21.86 -2.81 -6.97
C SER A 74 22.49 -1.48 -6.54
N GLY A 75 22.94 -1.41 -5.28
CA GLY A 75 23.54 -0.19 -4.73
C GLY A 75 23.30 -0.03 -3.24
N THR A 76 23.60 1.16 -2.73
CA THR A 76 23.33 1.56 -1.34
C THR A 76 22.01 2.34 -1.25
N GLY A 77 21.35 2.28 -0.10
CA GLY A 77 20.14 3.08 0.14
C GLY A 77 18.85 2.63 -0.60
N LEU A 78 18.81 1.42 -1.16
CA LEU A 78 17.64 0.94 -1.90
C LEU A 78 16.34 0.90 -1.09
N SER A 79 16.44 0.79 0.25
CA SER A 79 15.29 0.85 1.16
C SER A 79 14.54 2.19 1.09
N PHE A 80 15.22 3.30 0.76
CA PHE A 80 14.57 4.61 0.61
C PHE A 80 13.68 4.69 -0.64
N ALA A 81 13.95 3.86 -1.64
CA ALA A 81 13.18 3.77 -2.88
C ALA A 81 12.19 2.59 -2.91
N GLY A 82 12.08 1.83 -1.79
CA GLY A 82 11.22 0.66 -1.72
C GLY A 82 11.77 -0.60 -2.42
N PHE A 83 13.07 -0.61 -2.76
CA PHE A 83 13.77 -1.76 -3.36
C PHE A 83 14.72 -2.46 -2.35
N GLY A 84 14.49 -2.29 -1.04
CA GLY A 84 15.31 -2.92 -0.01
C GLY A 84 15.03 -4.42 0.11
N ALA A 85 15.94 -5.16 0.76
CA ALA A 85 15.82 -6.62 0.94
C ALA A 85 14.57 -7.08 1.72
N ASN A 86 13.94 -6.16 2.47
CA ASN A 86 12.72 -6.42 3.24
C ASN A 86 11.44 -5.89 2.55
N SER A 87 11.55 -5.45 1.30
CA SER A 87 10.43 -4.90 0.52
C SER A 87 9.90 -5.96 -0.44
N PHE A 88 8.58 -6.12 -0.51
CA PHE A 88 7.95 -6.94 -1.55
C PHE A 88 7.79 -6.11 -2.83
N ILE A 89 8.52 -6.50 -3.88
CA ILE A 89 8.61 -5.80 -5.16
C ILE A 89 7.86 -6.60 -6.21
N SER A 90 6.92 -5.95 -6.91
CA SER A 90 6.19 -6.56 -8.02
C SER A 90 6.95 -6.31 -9.33
N GLN A 91 7.14 -7.36 -10.12
CA GLN A 91 7.81 -7.32 -11.41
C GLN A 91 7.05 -8.20 -12.41
N ALA A 92 6.98 -7.76 -13.66
CA ALA A 92 6.34 -8.50 -14.75
C ALA A 92 6.98 -8.12 -16.09
N SER A 93 6.97 -9.06 -17.03
CA SER A 93 7.23 -8.81 -18.45
C SER A 93 5.95 -9.13 -19.21
N VAL A 94 5.44 -8.17 -19.97
CA VAL A 94 4.12 -8.25 -20.61
C VAL A 94 4.31 -8.18 -22.13
N SER A 95 3.81 -9.18 -22.85
CA SER A 95 3.79 -9.14 -24.32
C SER A 95 2.67 -8.24 -24.84
N LEU A 96 2.80 -7.79 -26.10
CA LEU A 96 1.75 -7.02 -26.78
C LEU A 96 0.41 -7.78 -26.88
N ARG A 97 0.44 -9.12 -26.83
CA ARG A 97 -0.79 -9.92 -26.81
C ARG A 97 -1.47 -9.81 -25.44
N GLU A 98 -0.70 -9.93 -24.37
CA GLU A 98 -1.18 -9.86 -23.00
C GLU A 98 -1.72 -8.47 -22.67
N SER A 99 -1.08 -7.40 -23.16
CA SER A 99 -1.54 -6.03 -22.95
C SER A 99 -2.92 -5.72 -23.59
N LYS A 100 -3.39 -6.57 -24.51
CA LYS A 100 -4.73 -6.48 -25.09
C LYS A 100 -5.80 -7.25 -24.31
N GLY A 101 -5.39 -8.12 -23.38
CA GLY A 101 -6.28 -8.90 -22.52
C GLY A 101 -6.60 -8.19 -21.21
N GLN A 102 -7.39 -8.87 -20.36
CA GLN A 102 -7.53 -8.48 -18.95
C GLN A 102 -6.17 -8.63 -18.25
N LEU A 103 -5.83 -7.66 -17.42
CA LEU A 103 -4.58 -7.65 -16.67
C LEU A 103 -4.84 -8.20 -15.28
N ASP A 104 -4.14 -9.27 -14.89
CA ASP A 104 -4.24 -9.80 -13.53
C ASP A 104 -3.70 -8.79 -12.52
N ALA A 105 -4.17 -8.87 -11.28
CA ALA A 105 -3.81 -7.90 -10.24
C ALA A 105 -2.30 -7.82 -9.91
N ASN A 106 -1.52 -8.91 -10.05
CA ASN A 106 -0.08 -8.86 -9.81
C ASN A 106 0.64 -8.12 -10.95
N THR A 107 0.23 -8.40 -12.20
CA THR A 107 0.71 -7.66 -13.37
C THR A 107 0.32 -6.19 -13.29
N ALA A 108 -0.91 -5.87 -12.91
CA ALA A 108 -1.37 -4.49 -12.74
C ALA A 108 -0.57 -3.72 -11.66
N ASP A 109 -0.23 -4.36 -10.52
CA ASP A 109 0.63 -3.75 -9.51
C ASP A 109 2.04 -3.48 -10.04
N ALA A 110 2.60 -4.39 -10.84
CA ALA A 110 3.89 -4.21 -11.51
C ALA A 110 3.85 -3.07 -12.57
N MET A 111 2.72 -2.90 -13.26
CA MET A 111 2.48 -1.82 -14.22
C MET A 111 2.18 -0.46 -13.56
N GLY A 112 2.16 -0.38 -12.22
CA GLY A 112 1.99 0.89 -11.50
C GLY A 112 0.54 1.35 -11.37
N PHE A 113 -0.44 0.45 -11.45
CA PHE A 113 -1.84 0.77 -11.19
C PHE A 113 -2.08 1.09 -9.71
N GLY A 114 -1.30 0.48 -8.81
CA GLY A 114 -1.51 0.63 -7.37
C GLY A 114 -2.82 0.00 -6.88
N SER A 115 -3.36 -0.97 -7.62
CA SER A 115 -4.67 -1.60 -7.37
C SER A 115 -4.71 -2.44 -6.09
N VAL A 116 -3.56 -2.80 -5.53
CA VAL A 116 -3.48 -3.50 -4.25
C VAL A 116 -3.32 -2.51 -3.10
N ASN A 117 -4.33 -2.42 -2.25
CA ASN A 117 -4.21 -1.71 -0.97
C ASN A 117 -3.39 -2.55 0.03
N LYS A 118 -2.06 -2.50 -0.07
CA LYS A 118 -1.16 -3.16 0.89
C LYS A 118 -1.29 -2.59 2.32
N GLY A 119 -1.95 -1.44 2.48
CA GLY A 119 -2.23 -0.81 3.77
C GLY A 119 -3.21 -1.60 4.67
N VAL A 120 -3.87 -2.64 4.15
CA VAL A 120 -4.67 -3.56 4.97
C VAL A 120 -3.81 -4.51 5.82
N MET A 121 -2.51 -4.62 5.55
CA MET A 121 -1.62 -5.45 6.34
C MET A 121 -1.19 -4.74 7.62
N LEU A 122 -1.47 -5.34 8.78
CA LEU A 122 -0.99 -4.91 10.08
C LEU A 122 0.23 -5.74 10.46
N ALA A 123 1.40 -5.30 10.02
CA ALA A 123 2.67 -5.94 10.34
C ALA A 123 3.05 -5.71 11.82
N GLY A 124 3.55 -6.75 12.49
CA GLY A 124 4.01 -6.72 13.87
C GLY A 124 2.92 -6.96 14.92
N TYR A 125 1.68 -7.23 14.51
CA TYR A 125 0.55 -7.45 15.43
C TYR A 125 -0.13 -8.79 15.17
N SER A 126 -0.62 -9.43 16.23
CA SER A 126 -1.34 -10.70 16.16
C SER A 126 -2.84 -10.54 15.84
N SER A 127 -3.39 -9.34 16.05
CA SER A 127 -4.78 -9.01 15.75
C SER A 127 -4.98 -7.50 15.66
N VAL A 128 -6.13 -7.08 15.12
CA VAL A 128 -6.59 -5.68 15.16
C VAL A 128 -6.71 -5.18 16.61
N SER A 129 -7.22 -6.01 17.53
CA SER A 129 -7.34 -5.62 18.94
C SER A 129 -5.97 -5.41 19.61
N ALA A 130 -4.98 -6.24 19.28
CA ALA A 130 -3.61 -6.08 19.76
C ALA A 130 -2.97 -4.79 19.21
N TYR A 131 -3.17 -4.48 17.92
CA TYR A 131 -2.76 -3.22 17.33
C TYR A 131 -3.41 -2.02 18.03
N MET A 132 -4.73 -2.02 18.15
CA MET A 132 -5.46 -0.90 18.75
C MET A 132 -5.05 -0.66 20.21
N SER A 133 -4.76 -1.72 20.96
CA SER A 133 -4.33 -1.62 22.36
C SER A 133 -2.88 -1.19 22.53
N SER A 134 -2.07 -1.24 21.46
CA SER A 134 -0.64 -0.93 21.52
C SER A 134 -0.36 0.56 21.73
N ALA A 135 0.74 0.86 22.41
CA ALA A 135 1.21 2.23 22.58
C ALA A 135 1.55 2.86 21.21
N GLY A 136 1.14 4.11 21.00
CA GLY A 136 1.38 4.84 19.75
C GLY A 136 0.38 4.55 18.63
N SER A 137 -0.51 3.56 18.76
CA SER A 137 -1.57 3.29 17.77
C SER A 137 -2.57 4.45 17.65
N GLY A 138 -2.73 5.21 18.74
CA GLY A 138 -3.76 6.24 18.92
C GLY A 138 -5.15 5.68 19.25
N PHE A 139 -5.29 4.36 19.37
CA PHE A 139 -6.53 3.67 19.76
C PHE A 139 -6.45 3.05 21.17
N SER A 140 -5.41 3.35 21.94
CA SER A 140 -5.23 2.81 23.29
C SER A 140 -6.35 3.27 24.23
N SER A 141 -6.48 2.62 25.38
CA SER A 141 -7.40 3.06 26.44
C SER A 141 -7.18 4.55 26.78
N GLY A 142 -8.26 5.30 26.98
CA GLY A 142 -8.22 6.74 27.24
C GLY A 142 -8.07 7.64 26.01
N SER A 143 -7.82 7.09 24.81
CA SER A 143 -7.70 7.89 23.58
C SER A 143 -9.02 8.48 23.06
N GLY A 144 -10.16 7.96 23.51
CA GLY A 144 -11.48 8.23 22.91
C GLY A 144 -11.76 7.45 21.62
N TYR A 145 -10.78 6.68 21.12
CA TYR A 145 -10.88 5.85 19.91
C TYR A 145 -10.75 4.35 20.20
N SER A 146 -10.73 3.96 21.47
CA SER A 146 -10.46 2.58 21.87
C SER A 146 -11.54 1.59 21.46
N VAL A 147 -11.17 0.31 21.44
CA VAL A 147 -12.13 -0.78 21.34
C VAL A 147 -13.15 -0.63 22.46
N GLY A 148 -14.43 -0.77 22.15
CA GLY A 148 -15.51 -0.61 23.13
C GLY A 148 -15.88 0.84 23.50
N SER A 149 -15.30 1.86 22.85
CA SER A 149 -15.65 3.28 23.07
C SER A 149 -17.07 3.69 22.63
N GLY A 150 -17.88 2.74 22.14
CA GLY A 150 -19.19 3.01 21.54
C GLY A 150 -19.14 3.69 20.16
N LYS A 151 -17.93 4.01 19.65
CA LYS A 151 -17.71 4.64 18.33
C LYS A 151 -17.35 3.65 17.22
N ASN A 152 -17.20 2.36 17.56
CA ASN A 152 -16.97 1.26 16.62
C ASN A 152 -15.78 1.47 15.65
N TYR A 153 -14.72 2.17 16.05
CA TYR A 153 -13.54 2.41 15.17
C TYR A 153 -12.85 1.14 14.67
N SER A 154 -13.01 0.01 15.36
CA SER A 154 -12.49 -1.28 14.93
C SER A 154 -13.10 -1.76 13.60
N THR A 155 -14.29 -1.27 13.20
CA THR A 155 -14.90 -1.63 11.90
C THR A 155 -14.14 -1.07 10.71
N GLY A 156 -13.38 0.02 10.89
CA GLY A 156 -12.47 0.55 9.86
C GLY A 156 -11.30 -0.40 9.54
N PHE A 157 -11.10 -1.43 10.36
CA PHE A 157 -10.09 -2.47 10.17
C PHE A 157 -10.71 -3.84 9.82
N ALA A 158 -11.98 -3.89 9.37
CA ALA A 158 -12.66 -5.16 9.11
C ALA A 158 -11.93 -6.08 8.11
N ASN A 159 -11.22 -5.49 7.14
CA ASN A 159 -10.43 -6.22 6.13
C ASN A 159 -8.93 -6.30 6.47
N ALA A 160 -8.54 -5.92 7.69
CA ALA A 160 -7.14 -5.91 8.08
C ALA A 160 -6.59 -7.34 8.28
N ILE A 161 -5.38 -7.59 7.79
CA ILE A 161 -4.68 -8.87 7.94
C ILE A 161 -3.53 -8.67 8.90
N ALA A 162 -3.62 -9.27 10.09
CA ALA A 162 -2.61 -9.17 11.12
C ALA A 162 -1.48 -10.18 10.87
N ILE A 163 -0.24 -9.69 10.75
CA ILE A 163 0.96 -10.49 10.50
C ILE A 163 1.97 -10.20 11.60
N SER A 164 2.05 -11.08 12.61
CA SER A 164 2.97 -10.93 13.75
C SER A 164 4.37 -11.48 13.50
N ALA A 165 4.53 -12.36 12.49
CA ALA A 165 5.80 -13.01 12.20
C ALA A 165 5.94 -13.33 10.70
N ALA A 166 7.18 -13.44 10.23
CA ALA A 166 7.49 -13.76 8.83
C ALA A 166 6.89 -15.11 8.37
N SER A 167 6.74 -16.08 9.28
CA SER A 167 6.09 -17.37 8.98
C SER A 167 4.63 -17.23 8.52
N GLN A 168 3.97 -16.14 8.92
CA GLN A 168 2.57 -15.84 8.57
C GLN A 168 2.45 -15.14 7.20
N LEU A 169 3.56 -14.74 6.57
CA LEU A 169 3.53 -14.08 5.26
C LEU A 169 2.90 -14.96 4.16
N SER A 170 2.88 -16.27 4.34
CA SER A 170 2.17 -17.19 3.45
C SER A 170 0.66 -16.95 3.40
N ALA A 171 0.07 -16.20 4.34
CA ALA A 171 -1.33 -15.79 4.29
C ALA A 171 -1.61 -14.75 3.18
N VAL A 172 -0.61 -13.94 2.82
CA VAL A 172 -0.76 -12.80 1.91
C VAL A 172 0.12 -12.89 0.66
N TYR A 173 1.21 -13.64 0.71
CA TYR A 173 2.15 -13.85 -0.39
C TYR A 173 2.35 -15.33 -0.68
N ASN A 174 2.70 -15.65 -1.93
CA ASN A 174 3.01 -17.00 -2.36
C ASN A 174 4.46 -17.39 -1.99
N VAL A 175 4.72 -17.54 -0.68
CA VAL A 175 6.06 -17.86 -0.11
C VAL A 175 6.16 -19.27 0.48
N SER A 176 5.20 -20.14 0.17
CA SER A 176 5.19 -21.53 0.65
C SER A 176 6.35 -22.34 0.06
N ALA A 177 6.72 -23.45 0.70
CA ALA A 177 7.67 -24.40 0.13
C ALA A 177 7.22 -24.87 -1.26
N GLY A 178 8.14 -24.93 -2.23
CA GLY A 178 7.85 -25.31 -3.62
C GLY A 178 7.34 -24.18 -4.52
N SER A 179 7.09 -22.97 -3.99
CA SER A 179 6.63 -21.81 -4.79
C SER A 179 7.69 -21.17 -5.69
N GLY A 180 8.97 -21.50 -5.48
CA GLY A 180 10.10 -20.75 -6.06
C GLY A 180 10.41 -19.44 -5.33
N PHE A 181 9.52 -18.98 -4.43
CA PHE A 181 9.68 -17.76 -3.63
C PHE A 181 9.69 -18.03 -2.12
N SER A 182 10.00 -19.27 -1.72
CA SER A 182 10.07 -19.63 -0.30
C SER A 182 11.10 -18.79 0.44
N SER A 183 10.97 -18.71 1.76
CA SER A 183 12.02 -18.11 2.60
C SER A 183 13.39 -18.71 2.25
N GLN A 184 14.41 -17.86 2.14
CA GLN A 184 15.79 -18.21 1.76
C GLN A 184 16.00 -18.70 0.32
N SER A 185 14.99 -18.61 -0.56
CA SER A 185 15.15 -18.89 -2.00
C SER A 185 16.03 -17.88 -2.75
N GLY A 186 16.35 -16.74 -2.13
CA GLY A 186 16.94 -15.58 -2.79
C GLY A 186 15.94 -14.75 -3.63
N LEU A 187 14.71 -15.24 -3.81
CA LEU A 187 13.67 -14.61 -4.63
C LEU A 187 12.42 -14.23 -3.83
N SER A 188 12.38 -14.46 -2.51
CA SER A 188 11.19 -14.28 -1.68
C SER A 188 10.61 -12.86 -1.72
N GLN A 189 11.44 -11.84 -1.97
CA GLN A 189 11.01 -10.44 -2.11
C GLN A 189 10.15 -10.19 -3.36
N PHE A 190 10.19 -11.11 -4.34
CA PHE A 190 9.41 -11.04 -5.58
C PHE A 190 8.18 -11.95 -5.56
N ALA A 191 7.86 -12.53 -4.40
CA ALA A 191 6.69 -13.39 -4.27
C ALA A 191 5.42 -12.64 -4.66
N THR A 192 4.63 -13.24 -5.56
CA THR A 192 3.33 -12.68 -5.96
C THR A 192 2.36 -12.63 -4.78
N MET A 193 1.49 -11.64 -4.78
CA MET A 193 0.43 -11.51 -3.78
C MET A 193 -0.68 -12.51 -4.01
N LYS A 194 -1.32 -12.94 -2.92
CA LYS A 194 -2.59 -13.66 -2.94
C LYS A 194 -3.71 -12.66 -3.12
N THR A 195 -4.20 -12.50 -4.35
CA THR A 195 -5.21 -11.50 -4.73
C THR A 195 -6.50 -11.61 -3.90
N THR A 196 -6.89 -12.83 -3.52
CA THR A 196 -8.04 -13.10 -2.64
C THR A 196 -7.86 -12.52 -1.23
N ALA A 197 -6.64 -12.53 -0.68
CA ALA A 197 -6.36 -11.98 0.64
C ALA A 197 -6.57 -10.46 0.65
N PHE A 198 -6.18 -9.78 -0.42
CA PHE A 198 -6.33 -8.33 -0.55
C PHE A 198 -7.69 -7.89 -1.12
N GLY A 199 -8.56 -8.82 -1.50
CA GLY A 199 -9.85 -8.51 -2.13
C GLY A 199 -9.71 -7.78 -3.48
N VAL A 200 -8.58 -7.98 -4.17
CA VAL A 200 -8.25 -7.25 -5.41
C VAL A 200 -8.83 -8.01 -6.60
N LYS A 201 -9.44 -7.25 -7.52
CA LYS A 201 -9.95 -7.75 -8.79
C LYS A 201 -8.97 -7.43 -9.92
N ASP A 202 -9.07 -8.20 -10.99
CA ASP A 202 -8.31 -7.96 -12.21
C ASP A 202 -8.74 -6.65 -12.86
N GLU A 203 -7.80 -6.02 -13.56
CA GLU A 203 -8.03 -4.76 -14.25
C GLU A 203 -8.65 -4.98 -15.63
N THR A 204 -9.41 -3.98 -16.07
CA THR A 204 -10.08 -4.02 -17.37
C THR A 204 -9.04 -4.00 -18.51
N ALA A 205 -9.41 -4.50 -19.69
CA ALA A 205 -8.48 -4.73 -20.79
C ALA A 205 -7.59 -3.52 -21.10
N GLY A 206 -6.27 -3.73 -21.20
CA GLY A 206 -5.21 -2.72 -21.06
C GLY A 206 -5.57 -1.26 -21.41
N VAL A 207 -5.78 -0.95 -22.68
CA VAL A 207 -6.00 0.44 -23.17
C VAL A 207 -7.30 1.11 -22.71
N THR A 208 -8.20 0.38 -22.03
CA THR A 208 -9.44 0.95 -21.48
C THR A 208 -9.22 1.72 -20.17
N THR A 209 -8.02 1.62 -19.60
CA THR A 209 -7.62 2.34 -18.39
C THR A 209 -6.50 3.33 -18.70
N LEU A 210 -6.42 4.45 -17.97
CA LEU A 210 -5.36 5.43 -18.16
C LEU A 210 -3.95 4.81 -18.00
N LYS A 211 -3.79 3.92 -17.01
CA LYS A 211 -2.52 3.26 -16.74
C LYS A 211 -2.18 2.21 -17.79
N GLY A 212 -3.15 1.42 -18.25
CA GLY A 212 -2.89 0.46 -19.31
C GLY A 212 -2.61 1.12 -20.65
N ALA A 213 -3.18 2.30 -20.93
CA ALA A 213 -2.81 3.09 -22.11
C ALA A 213 -1.39 3.67 -22.04
N MET A 214 -0.88 4.00 -20.83
CA MET A 214 0.49 4.49 -20.63
C MET A 214 1.56 3.40 -20.65
N ALA A 215 1.16 2.14 -20.53
CA ALA A 215 2.08 1.00 -20.39
C ALA A 215 2.35 0.26 -21.71
N VAL A 216 1.69 0.65 -22.80
CA VAL A 216 1.85 0.07 -24.16
C VAL A 216 2.68 1.01 -25.03
#